data_AF-A0A4U5LW07-F1
#
_entry.id   AF-A0A4U5LW07-F1
#
_cell.length_a   1.000
_cell.length_b   1.000
_cell.length_c   1.000
_cell.angle_alpha   90.00
_cell.angle_beta   90.00
_cell.angle_gamma   90.00
#
_symmetry.space_group_name_H-M   'P 1'
#
loop_
_entity.id
_entity.type
_entity.pdbx_description
1 polymer ?
#
loop_
_entity_poly.entity_id
_entity_poly.type
_entity_poly.pdbx_seq_one_letter_code
_entity_poly.pdbx_strand_id
1 'polypeptide(L)' 'MILFVKNERGVAMPIYLNPTDRVSMIWSEICYSEAINERQLANKSLFYNGKRLDRSKTLDESGLEHGAVVLLSAAR' A
#
# COMPACT_ATOMS: atom_id res chain seq x y z
N MET A 1 7.05 5.91 10.10
CA MET A 1 7.36 4.48 9.91
C MET A 1 7.62 4.17 8.45
N ILE A 2 8.28 3.05 8.16
CA ILE A 2 8.53 2.58 6.80
C ILE A 2 7.54 1.45 6.50
N LEU A 3 6.90 1.48 5.34
CA LEU A 3 6.13 0.37 4.79
C LEU A 3 6.71 -0.03 3.44
N PHE A 4 6.46 -1.26 3.00
CA PHE A 4 6.85 -1.74 1.68
C PHE A 4 5.61 -2.06 0.86
N VAL A 5 5.43 -1.39 -0.28
CA VAL A 5 4.39 -1.76 -1.24
C VAL A 5 5.00 -2.70 -2.26
N LYS A 6 4.50 -3.94 -2.31
CA LYS A 6 4.96 -4.98 -3.23
C LYS A 6 3.91 -5.24 -4.31
N ASN A 7 4.31 -5.20 -5.58
CA ASN A 7 3.43 -5.58 -6.69
C ASN A 7 3.47 -7.08 -6.98
N GLU A 8 2.58 -7.55 -7.86
CA GLU A 8 2.49 -8.96 -8.29
C GLU A 8 3.76 -9.49 -8.99
N ARG A 9 4.64 -8.60 -9.48
CA ARG A 9 5.93 -8.98 -10.09
C ARG A 9 7.05 -9.16 -9.06
N GLY A 10 6.77 -8.92 -7.79
CA GLY A 10 7.73 -9.04 -6.70
C GLY A 10 8.55 -7.79 -6.43
N VAL A 11 8.36 -6.70 -7.19
CA VAL A 11 9.02 -5.41 -6.95
C VAL A 11 8.40 -4.78 -5.71
N ALA A 12 9.24 -4.38 -4.76
CA ALA A 12 8.83 -3.69 -3.54
C ALA A 12 9.42 -2.28 -3.50
N MET A 13 8.60 -1.28 -3.17
CA MET A 13 9.05 0.09 -2.94
C MET A 13 8.84 0.48 -1.47
N PRO A 14 9.84 1.13 -0.82
CA PRO A 14 9.64 1.70 0.50
C PRO A 14 8.81 2.98 0.42
N ILE A 15 7.93 3.20 1.39
CA ILE A 15 7.21 4.46 1.61
C ILE A 15 7.32 4.88 3.07
N TYR A 16 7.39 6.18 3.31
CA TYR A 16 7.55 6.78 4.64
C TYR A 16 6.25 7.49 5.03
N LEU A 17 5.56 6.97 6.05
CA LEU A 17 4.27 7.49 6.52
C LEU A 17 4.21 7.51 8.05
N ASN A 18 3.32 8.31 8.62
CA ASN A 18 3.02 8.28 10.05
C ASN A 18 1.93 7.23 10.35
N PRO A 19 1.96 6.53 11.50
CA PRO A 19 0.93 5.54 11.83
C PRO A 19 -0.51 6.10 11.86
N THR A 20 -0.64 7.41 12.13
CA THR A 20 -1.90 8.16 12.10
C THR A 20 -2.36 8.59 10.71
N ASP A 21 -1.52 8.45 9.68
CA ASP A 21 -1.91 8.74 8.30
C ASP A 21 -2.97 7.74 7.84
N ARG A 22 -3.79 8.14 6.86
CA ARG A 22 -4.79 7.24 6.28
C ARG A 22 -4.16 6.31 5.26
N VAL A 23 -4.74 5.13 5.09
CA VAL A 23 -4.38 4.18 4.02
C VAL A 23 -4.47 4.83 2.63
N SER A 24 -5.32 5.83 2.43
CA SER A 24 -5.37 6.61 1.20
C SER A 24 -4.03 7.29 0.83
N MET A 25 -3.17 7.64 1.81
CA MET A 25 -1.85 8.22 1.53
C MET A 25 -0.91 7.22 0.86
N ILE A 26 -1.01 5.92 1.15
CA ILE A 26 -0.23 4.89 0.46
C ILE A 26 -0.48 4.95 -1.05
N TRP A 27 -1.73 5.20 -1.48
CA TRP A 27 -2.06 5.35 -2.89
C TRP A 27 -1.41 6.59 -3.51
N SER A 28 -1.41 7.72 -2.80
CA SER A 28 -0.74 8.93 -3.25
C SER A 28 0.74 8.67 -3.50
N GLU A 29 1.42 8.04 -2.54
CA GLU A 29 2.86 7.70 -2.66
C GLU A 29 3.13 6.77 -3.85
N ILE A 30 2.27 5.76 -4.07
CA ILE A 30 2.41 4.85 -5.20
C ILE A 30 2.24 5.59 -6.54
N CYS A 31 1.26 6.48 -6.66
CA CYS A 31 1.00 7.21 -7.92
C CYS A 31 2.19 8.07 -8.35
N TYR A 32 2.93 8.66 -7.40
CA TYR A 32 4.10 9.49 -7.70
C TYR A 32 5.39 8.68 -7.91
N SER A 33 5.35 7.36 -7.75
CA SER A 33 6.52 6.49 -7.88
C SER A 33 6.69 5.96 -9.30
N GLU A 34 7.86 6.19 -9.90
CA GLU A 34 8.23 5.59 -11.20
C GLU A 34 8.32 4.06 -11.15
N ALA A 35 8.45 3.47 -9.95
CA ALA A 35 8.57 2.03 -9.77
C ALA A 35 7.24 1.28 -10.05
N ILE A 36 6.09 1.96 -9.89
CA ILE A 36 4.76 1.39 -10.07
C ILE A 36 3.96 2.30 -11.01
N ASN A 37 3.99 1.97 -12.30
CA ASN A 37 3.28 2.73 -13.35
C ASN A 37 1.75 2.80 -13.09
N GLU A 38 1.12 3.94 -13.35
CA GLU A 38 -0.33 4.17 -13.17
C GLU A 38 -1.25 3.12 -13.81
N ARG A 39 -0.87 2.53 -14.96
CA ARG A 39 -1.62 1.42 -15.58
C ARG A 39 -1.71 0.20 -14.67
N GLN A 40 -0.75 0.04 -13.75
CA GLN A 40 -0.75 -1.03 -12.76
C GLN A 40 -1.68 -0.74 -11.59
N LEU A 41 -2.25 0.45 -11.44
CA LEU A 41 -3.14 0.80 -10.34
C LEU A 41 -4.61 0.58 -10.67
N ALA A 42 -4.98 0.64 -11.94
CA ALA A 42 -6.33 0.35 -12.39
C ALA A 42 -6.75 -1.06 -11.93
N ASN A 43 -7.91 -1.15 -11.26
CA ASN A 43 -8.48 -2.39 -10.71
C ASN A 43 -7.63 -3.09 -9.63
N LYS A 44 -6.66 -2.40 -9.03
CA LYS A 44 -5.91 -2.95 -7.90
C LYS A 44 -6.54 -2.58 -6.56
N SER A 45 -6.15 -3.33 -5.54
CA SER A 45 -6.38 -3.02 -4.14
C SER A 45 -5.14 -3.34 -3.33
N LEU A 46 -5.03 -2.69 -2.18
CA LEU A 46 -3.98 -2.98 -1.21
C LEU A 46 -4.46 -4.07 -0.26
N PHE A 47 -3.61 -5.05 -0.02
CA PHE A 47 -3.89 -6.17 0.87
C PHE A 47 -2.79 -6.31 1.92
N TYR A 48 -3.19 -6.61 3.14
CA TYR A 48 -2.29 -6.92 4.24
C TYR A 48 -2.82 -8.15 4.99
N ASN A 49 -1.96 -9.14 5.22
CA ASN A 49 -2.34 -10.44 5.81
C ASN A 49 -3.59 -11.07 5.15
N GLY A 50 -3.68 -10.99 3.81
CA GLY A 50 -4.80 -11.52 3.02
C GLY A 50 -6.09 -10.70 3.08
N LYS A 51 -6.14 -9.60 3.86
CA LYS A 51 -7.31 -8.72 3.96
C LYS A 51 -7.13 -7.48 3.12
N ARG A 52 -8.19 -7.07 2.43
CA ARG A 52 -8.23 -5.80 1.71
C ARG A 52 -8.21 -4.64 2.72
N LEU A 53 -7.33 -3.68 2.50
CA LEU A 53 -7.23 -2.49 3.33
C LEU A 53 -8.36 -1.50 3.01
N ASP A 54 -8.92 -0.90 4.05
CA ASP A 54 -9.90 0.17 3.96
C ASP A 54 -9.18 1.52 3.84
N ARG A 55 -9.47 2.25 2.77
CA ARG A 55 -8.82 3.55 2.47
C ARG A 55 -9.13 4.62 3.50
N SER A 56 -10.24 4.48 4.23
CA SER A 56 -10.68 5.44 5.24
C SER A 56 -9.94 5.28 6.56
N LYS A 57 -9.42 4.09 6.88
CA LYS A 57 -8.74 3.81 8.14
C LYS A 57 -7.33 4.40 8.19
N THR A 58 -6.84 4.66 9.40
CA THR A 58 -5.42 4.93 9.63
C THR A 58 -4.57 3.66 9.43
N LEU A 59 -3.26 3.83 9.37
CA LEU A 59 -2.33 2.70 9.30
C LEU A 59 -2.40 1.85 10.58
N ASP A 60 -2.46 2.48 11.75
CA ASP A 60 -2.64 1.80 13.04
C ASP A 60 -3.98 1.04 13.13
N GLU A 61 -5.10 1.66 12.74
CA GLU A 61 -6.42 1.01 12.70
C GLU A 61 -6.47 -0.19 11.74
N SER A 62 -5.53 -0.23 10.78
CA SER A 62 -5.35 -1.31 9.81
C SER A 62 -4.35 -2.37 10.28
N GLY A 63 -3.72 -2.18 11.44
CA GLY A 63 -2.70 -3.07 12.01
C GLY A 63 -1.38 -3.04 11.23
N LEU A 64 -1.08 -1.97 10.49
CA LEU A 64 0.15 -1.82 9.74
C LEU A 64 1.26 -1.33 10.67
N GLU A 65 2.23 -2.21 10.93
CA GLU A 65 3.39 -1.91 11.75
C GLU A 65 4.59 -1.43 10.91
N HIS A 66 5.62 -0.91 11.58
CA HIS A 66 6.88 -0.58 10.92
C HIS A 66 7.47 -1.81 10.21
N GLY A 67 7.79 -1.65 8.92
CA GLY A 67 8.32 -2.71 8.07
C GLY A 67 7.25 -3.61 7.44
N ALA A 68 5.96 -3.34 7.66
CA ALA A 68 4.90 -4.15 7.06
C ALA A 68 4.93 -4.10 5.52
N VAL A 69 4.66 -5.26 4.92
CA VAL A 69 4.61 -5.44 3.45
C VAL A 69 3.15 -5.48 3.02
N VAL A 70 2.74 -4.48 2.24
CA VAL A 70 1.41 -4.37 1.66
C VAL A 70 1.46 -4.85 0.21
N LEU A 71 0.57 -5.76 -0.16
CA LEU A 71 0.48 -6.29 -1.52
C LEU A 71 -0.46 -5.42 -2.36
N LEU A 72 0.03 -4.92 -3.49
CA LEU A 72 -0.75 -4.29 -4.54
C LEU A 72 -1.14 -5.36 -5.58
N SER A 73 -2.40 -5.80 -5.54
CA SER A 73 -2.91 -6.92 -6.36
C SER A 73 -4.30 -6.62 -6.91
N ALA A 74 -4.71 -7.34 -7.96
CA ALA A 74 -6.06 -7.21 -8.52
C ALA A 74 -7.12 -7.42 -7.42
N ALA A 75 -8.14 -6.55 -7.41
CA ALA A 75 -9.32 -6.78 -6.60
C ALA A 75 -10.06 -8.00 -7.19
N ARG A 76 -10.05 -9.12 -6.46
CA ARG A 76 -10.87 -10.30 -6.79
C ARG A 76 -12.33 -10.03 -6.46
#